data_AF-A0A976P4M4-F1
#
_entry.id   AF-A0A976P4M4-F1
#
_cell.length_a   1.000
_cell.length_b   1.000
_cell.length_c   1.000
_cell.angle_alpha   90.00
_cell.angle_beta   90.00
_cell.angle_gamma   90.00
#
_symmetry.space_group_name_H-M   'P 1'
#
loop_
_entity.id
_entity.type
_entity.pdbx_description
1 polymer ?
#
loop_
_entity_poly.entity_id
_entity_poly.type
_entity_poly.pdbx_seq_one_letter_code
_entity_poly.pdbx_strand_id
1 'polypeptide(L)'
;MFCYANVANPDEVTASLKDSADHWCATVGMTDAQLAKRIHRDGIDILVDLAGHTAGHRLGAFCYQPAPVQVSYLGYCATTGLETMDYWLTDAVIHPAGSIEQAVETIVRLPRCWVGYQPSLEAPEVMPRPSDAVLTLGCFRRITRWISRWIRFRGPAG
;
A
#
# COMPACT_ATOMS: atom_id res chain seq x y z
N MET A 1 -15.16 -10.85 -3.18
CA MET A 1 -14.30 -9.78 -2.65
C MET A 1 -15.13 -8.57 -2.30
N PHE A 2 -15.09 -8.15 -1.03
CA PHE A 2 -15.68 -6.91 -0.56
C PHE A 2 -14.64 -5.79 -0.57
N CYS A 3 -15.00 -4.63 -1.12
CA CYS A 3 -14.16 -3.44 -1.14
C CYS A 3 -14.80 -2.32 -0.32
N TYR A 4 -14.09 -1.84 0.71
CA TYR A 4 -14.47 -0.70 1.53
C TYR A 4 -13.70 0.55 1.07
N ALA A 5 -14.28 1.30 0.15
CA ALA A 5 -13.60 2.37 -0.56
C ALA A 5 -13.71 3.72 0.16
N ASN A 6 -12.59 4.20 0.69
CA ASN A 6 -12.46 5.56 1.26
C ASN A 6 -11.93 6.56 0.21
N VAL A 7 -12.67 6.75 -0.88
CA VAL A 7 -12.24 7.55 -2.03
C VAL A 7 -13.10 8.82 -2.14
N ALA A 8 -12.52 9.97 -1.78
CA ALA A 8 -13.23 11.26 -1.82
C ALA A 8 -13.48 11.77 -3.25
N ASN A 9 -12.56 11.50 -4.18
CA ASN A 9 -12.64 11.90 -5.58
C ASN A 9 -12.45 10.65 -6.46
N PRO A 10 -13.54 9.96 -6.84
CA PRO A 10 -13.46 8.78 -7.70
C PRO A 10 -12.95 9.11 -9.11
N ASP A 11 -12.20 8.17 -9.69
CA ASP A 11 -11.65 8.24 -11.04
C ASP A 11 -11.90 6.94 -11.82
N GLU A 12 -11.33 6.82 -13.03
CA GLU A 12 -11.48 5.64 -13.89
C GLU A 12 -10.91 4.37 -13.26
N VAL A 13 -9.82 4.48 -12.48
CA VAL A 13 -9.26 3.36 -11.73
C VAL A 13 -10.25 2.90 -10.65
N THR A 14 -10.86 3.84 -9.94
CA THR A 14 -11.91 3.55 -8.94
C THR A 14 -13.10 2.83 -9.58
N ALA A 15 -13.52 3.25 -10.79
CA ALA A 15 -14.59 2.59 -11.54
C ALA A 15 -14.21 1.16 -11.94
N SER A 16 -13.01 0.96 -12.50
CA SER A 16 -12.51 -0.37 -12.88
C SER A 16 -12.40 -1.34 -11.68
N LEU A 17 -11.91 -0.84 -10.54
CA LEU A 17 -11.87 -1.62 -9.30
C LEU A 17 -13.26 -1.97 -8.78
N LYS A 18 -14.22 -1.05 -8.88
CA LYS A 18 -15.61 -1.28 -8.50
C LYS A 18 -16.27 -2.35 -9.35
N ASP A 19 -16.03 -2.35 -10.66
CA ASP A 19 -16.58 -3.36 -11.58
C ASP A 19 -15.97 -4.76 -11.36
N SER A 20 -14.78 -4.81 -10.77
CA SER A 20 -14.08 -6.06 -10.44
C SER A 20 -14.41 -6.59 -9.04
N ALA A 21 -15.15 -5.84 -8.23
CA ALA A 21 -15.50 -6.22 -6.86
C ALA A 21 -16.89 -6.87 -6.81
N ASP A 22 -17.02 -7.98 -6.09
CA ASP A 22 -18.35 -8.59 -5.84
C ASP A 22 -19.25 -7.66 -5.02
N HIS A 23 -18.64 -6.90 -4.10
CA HIS A 23 -19.34 -5.90 -3.29
C HIS A 23 -18.51 -4.64 -3.12
N TRP A 24 -19.13 -3.48 -3.35
CA TRP A 24 -18.51 -2.17 -3.19
C TRP A 24 -19.25 -1.33 -2.14
N CYS A 25 -18.52 -0.88 -1.13
CA CYS A 25 -19.03 -0.05 -0.05
C CYS A 25 -18.24 1.26 0.02
N ALA A 26 -18.85 2.38 -0.38
CA ALA A 26 -18.26 3.70 -0.16
C ALA A 26 -18.29 4.03 1.34
N THR A 27 -17.15 4.41 1.90
CA THR A 27 -17.00 4.68 3.35
C THR A 27 -16.81 6.15 3.69
N VAL A 28 -16.76 7.02 2.67
CA VAL A 28 -16.69 8.47 2.84
C VAL A 28 -17.86 8.95 3.70
N GLY A 29 -17.55 9.73 4.74
CA GLY A 29 -18.53 10.24 5.70
C GLY A 29 -18.89 9.27 6.83
N MET A 30 -18.42 8.02 6.81
CA MET A 30 -18.57 7.10 7.94
C MET A 30 -17.50 7.35 9.00
N THR A 31 -17.86 7.26 10.27
CA THR A 31 -16.88 7.13 11.36
C THR A 31 -16.26 5.74 11.37
N ASP A 32 -15.11 5.57 12.04
CA ASP A 32 -14.47 4.27 12.19
C ASP A 32 -15.37 3.25 12.88
N ALA A 33 -16.13 3.68 13.90
CA ALA A 33 -17.10 2.82 14.57
C ALA A 33 -18.25 2.37 13.65
N GLN A 34 -18.73 3.25 12.77
CA GLN A 34 -19.75 2.90 11.78
C GLN A 34 -19.22 1.91 10.75
N LEU A 35 -17.98 2.13 10.28
CA LEU A 35 -17.32 1.22 9.35
C LEU A 35 -17.07 -0.15 9.99
N ALA A 36 -16.57 -0.20 11.23
CA ALA A 36 -16.35 -1.46 11.95
C ALA A 36 -17.65 -2.26 12.12
N LYS A 37 -18.74 -1.61 12.54
CA LYS A 37 -20.06 -2.27 12.63
C LYS A 37 -20.54 -2.79 11.28
N ARG A 38 -20.31 -2.03 10.21
CA ARG A 38 -20.67 -2.43 8.85
C ARG A 38 -19.89 -3.67 8.42
N ILE A 39 -18.56 -3.68 8.60
CA ILE A 39 -17.68 -4.81 8.27
C ILE A 39 -18.11 -6.07 9.05
N HIS A 40 -18.36 -5.93 10.34
CA HIS A 40 -18.79 -7.04 11.19
C HIS A 40 -20.13 -7.63 10.71
N ARG A 41 -21.11 -6.76 10.40
CA ARG A 41 -22.42 -7.20 9.88
C ARG A 41 -22.30 -7.88 8.51
N ASP A 42 -21.39 -7.40 7.68
CA ASP A 42 -21.14 -7.96 6.35
C ASP A 42 -20.40 -9.33 6.43
N GLY A 43 -19.98 -9.77 7.63
CA GLY A 43 -19.47 -11.12 7.88
C GLY A 43 -18.08 -11.36 7.28
N ILE A 44 -17.21 -10.34 7.30
CA ILE A 44 -15.86 -10.45 6.73
C ILE A 44 -14.97 -11.30 7.64
N ASP A 45 -14.45 -12.41 7.10
CA ASP A 45 -13.52 -13.30 7.83
C ASP A 45 -12.09 -12.74 7.89
N ILE A 46 -11.61 -12.18 6.77
CA ILE A 46 -10.25 -11.62 6.63
C ILE A 46 -10.38 -10.18 6.13
N LEU A 47 -9.98 -9.22 6.97
CA LEU A 47 -9.97 -7.80 6.61
C LEU A 47 -8.53 -7.36 6.32
N VAL A 48 -8.32 -6.78 5.13
CA VAL A 48 -7.00 -6.33 4.68
C VAL A 48 -6.93 -4.81 4.65
N ASP A 49 -6.01 -4.23 5.40
CA ASP A 49 -5.62 -2.82 5.30
C ASP A 49 -4.67 -2.62 4.12
N LEU A 50 -5.00 -1.66 3.26
CA LEU A 50 -4.21 -1.28 2.08
C LEU A 50 -3.64 0.14 2.18
N ALA A 51 -3.81 0.83 3.31
CA ALA A 51 -3.39 2.21 3.49
C ALA A 51 -2.25 2.36 4.52
N GLY A 52 -2.24 1.58 5.59
CA GLY A 52 -1.31 1.76 6.71
C GLY A 52 -1.35 3.19 7.26
N HIS A 53 -0.19 3.81 7.50
CA HIS A 53 -0.11 5.20 7.99
C HIS A 53 -0.14 6.27 6.89
N THR A 54 -0.66 5.94 5.70
CA THR A 54 -0.84 6.93 4.63
C THR A 54 -2.07 7.81 4.84
N ALA A 55 -2.15 8.94 4.13
CA ALA A 55 -3.25 9.88 4.30
C ALA A 55 -4.62 9.23 4.02
N GLY A 56 -5.59 9.47 4.90
CA GLY A 56 -6.95 8.93 4.75
C GLY A 56 -7.11 7.45 5.13
N HIS A 57 -6.13 6.87 5.85
CA HIS A 57 -6.22 5.51 6.36
C HIS A 57 -7.41 5.29 7.31
N ARG A 58 -7.75 4.01 7.52
CA ARG A 58 -8.88 3.58 8.37
C ARG A 58 -8.44 2.66 9.51
N LEU A 59 -7.19 2.80 9.96
CA LEU A 59 -6.63 2.00 11.06
C LEU A 59 -7.48 2.05 12.35
N GLY A 60 -8.17 3.16 12.62
CA GLY A 60 -9.09 3.26 13.75
C GLY A 60 -10.28 2.28 13.68
N ALA A 61 -10.70 1.87 12.48
CA ALA A 61 -11.72 0.83 12.31
C ALA A 61 -11.18 -0.56 12.70
N PHE A 62 -9.89 -0.83 12.46
CA PHE A 62 -9.22 -2.09 12.83
C PHE A 62 -9.07 -2.24 14.35
N CYS A 63 -9.01 -1.13 15.09
CA CYS A 63 -9.00 -1.16 16.56
C CYS A 63 -10.27 -1.79 17.16
N TYR A 64 -11.38 -1.83 16.42
CA TYR A 64 -12.62 -2.48 16.86
C TYR A 64 -12.66 -3.98 16.58
N GLN A 65 -11.62 -4.54 15.94
CA GLN A 65 -11.55 -5.94 15.51
C GLN A 65 -12.82 -6.43 14.79
N PRO A 66 -13.28 -5.72 13.73
CA PRO A 66 -14.52 -6.06 13.06
C PRO A 66 -14.49 -7.37 12.26
N ALA A 67 -13.31 -7.94 12.03
CA ALA A 67 -13.09 -9.25 11.42
C ALA A 67 -12.18 -10.10 12.33
N PRO A 68 -12.32 -11.44 12.33
CA PRO A 68 -11.52 -12.32 13.17
C PRO A 68 -10.05 -12.40 12.76
N VAL A 69 -9.72 -12.07 11.50
CA VAL A 69 -8.34 -11.93 11.02
C VAL A 69 -8.15 -10.58 10.35
N GLN A 70 -7.13 -9.84 10.78
CA GLN A 70 -6.77 -8.52 10.30
C GLN A 70 -5.35 -8.50 9.75
N VAL A 71 -5.18 -7.97 8.54
CA VAL A 71 -3.91 -8.05 7.80
C VAL A 71 -3.51 -6.68 7.27
N SER A 72 -2.29 -6.24 7.53
CA SER A 72 -1.66 -5.11 6.85
C SER A 72 -0.96 -5.57 5.56
N TYR A 73 -1.20 -4.85 4.46
CA TYR A 73 -0.58 -5.15 3.17
C TYR A 73 -0.45 -3.89 2.28
N LEU A 74 0.58 -3.85 1.43
CA LEU A 74 0.77 -2.90 0.33
C LEU A 74 1.00 -1.41 0.69
N GLY A 75 0.11 -0.79 1.47
CA GLY A 75 -0.02 0.66 1.60
C GLY A 75 1.12 1.37 2.33
N TYR A 76 1.74 0.70 3.29
CA TYR A 76 2.78 1.28 4.14
C TYR A 76 3.86 0.25 4.48
N CYS A 77 5.12 0.60 4.23
CA CYS A 77 6.26 -0.31 4.43
C CYS A 77 6.83 -0.22 5.86
N ALA A 78 5.96 -0.27 6.87
CA ALA A 78 6.32 -0.33 8.28
C ALA A 78 5.13 -0.89 9.08
N THR A 79 5.42 -1.34 10.31
CA THR A 79 4.37 -1.79 11.25
C THR A 79 3.28 -0.73 11.42
N THR A 80 2.04 -1.19 11.54
CA THR A 80 0.91 -0.35 11.94
C THR A 80 0.99 0.02 13.42
N GLY A 81 1.65 -0.81 14.23
CA GLY A 81 1.75 -0.65 15.69
C GLY A 81 0.46 -1.00 16.45
N LEU A 82 -0.55 -1.56 15.78
CA LEU A 82 -1.79 -1.98 16.41
C LEU A 82 -1.69 -3.43 16.91
N GLU A 83 -1.92 -3.65 18.20
CA GLU A 83 -2.01 -5.01 18.79
C GLU A 83 -3.17 -5.83 18.19
N THR A 84 -4.15 -5.16 17.61
CA THR A 84 -5.29 -5.79 16.94
C THR A 84 -4.97 -6.24 15.51
N MET A 85 -3.82 -5.87 14.95
CA MET A 85 -3.41 -6.27 13.60
C MET A 85 -2.62 -7.58 13.65
N ASP A 86 -3.21 -8.67 13.15
CA ASP A 86 -2.64 -10.02 13.33
C ASP A 86 -1.42 -10.25 12.44
N TYR A 87 -1.49 -9.84 11.17
CA TYR A 87 -0.49 -10.20 10.17
C TYR A 87 -0.02 -9.02 9.32
N TRP A 88 1.23 -9.10 8.86
CA TRP A 88 1.74 -8.26 7.78
C TRP A 88 2.22 -9.14 6.62
N LEU A 89 1.54 -9.01 5.48
CA LEU A 89 1.94 -9.66 4.23
C LEU A 89 3.13 -8.94 3.57
N THR A 90 4.20 -9.69 3.36
CA THR A 90 5.48 -9.23 2.80
C THR A 90 6.10 -10.31 1.89
N ASP A 91 7.36 -10.16 1.51
CA ASP A 91 8.18 -11.21 0.91
C ASP A 91 9.56 -11.33 1.59
N ALA A 92 10.36 -12.29 1.08
CA ALA A 92 11.73 -12.55 1.54
C ALA A 92 12.75 -11.49 1.12
N VAL A 93 12.39 -10.52 0.27
CA VAL A 93 13.28 -9.42 -0.15
C VAL A 93 13.19 -8.28 0.86
N ILE A 94 11.98 -7.89 1.26
CA ILE A 94 11.78 -6.87 2.30
C ILE A 94 12.19 -7.42 3.66
N HIS A 95 11.77 -8.65 3.97
CA HIS A 95 11.98 -9.28 5.26
C HIS A 95 12.69 -10.63 5.03
N PRO A 96 14.02 -10.66 4.89
CA PRO A 96 14.78 -11.91 4.69
C PRO A 96 14.55 -12.95 5.79
N ALA A 97 14.94 -14.20 5.52
CA ALA A 97 14.93 -15.21 6.58
C ALA A 97 15.99 -14.87 7.63
N GLY A 98 15.62 -14.87 8.92
CA GLY A 98 16.53 -14.58 10.02
C GLY A 98 16.74 -13.10 10.35
N SER A 99 16.05 -12.17 9.69
CA SER A 99 16.00 -10.77 10.16
C SER A 99 15.23 -10.65 11.46
N ILE A 100 15.69 -9.74 12.32
CA ILE A 100 14.96 -9.32 13.51
C ILE A 100 13.95 -8.28 13.05
N GLU A 101 12.67 -8.62 13.18
CA GLU A 101 11.57 -7.76 12.74
C GLU A 101 11.09 -6.87 13.88
N GLN A 102 10.98 -5.57 13.60
CA GLN A 102 10.42 -4.59 14.51
C GLN A 102 8.96 -4.33 14.14
N ALA A 103 8.12 -5.34 14.31
CA ALA A 103 6.70 -5.30 14.01
C ALA A 103 5.89 -5.95 15.14
N VAL A 104 4.71 -5.40 15.41
CA VAL A 104 3.74 -6.02 16.31
C VAL A 104 2.96 -7.13 15.60
N GLU A 105 2.83 -7.03 14.27
CA GLU A 105 2.19 -8.02 13.43
C GLU A 105 3.06 -9.27 13.24
N THR A 106 2.42 -10.42 13.07
CA THR A 106 3.12 -11.63 12.61
C THR A 106 3.47 -11.49 11.13
N ILE A 107 4.77 -11.58 10.82
CA ILE A 107 5.26 -11.46 9.44
C ILE A 107 4.95 -12.71 8.63
N VAL A 108 4.17 -12.54 7.54
CA VAL A 108 3.85 -13.60 6.58
C VAL A 108 4.56 -13.32 5.26
N ARG A 109 5.51 -14.18 4.90
CA ARG A 109 6.33 -14.04 3.69
C ARG A 109 5.70 -14.81 2.54
N LEU A 110 5.30 -14.10 1.50
CA LEU A 110 4.81 -14.69 0.25
C LEU A 110 5.96 -15.38 -0.50
N PRO A 111 5.71 -16.49 -1.22
CA PRO A 111 6.71 -17.21 -2.03
C PRO A 111 7.01 -16.51 -3.37
N ARG A 112 6.73 -15.21 -3.46
CA ARG A 112 6.89 -14.34 -4.64
C ARG A 112 7.08 -12.90 -4.19
N CYS A 113 7.30 -11.97 -5.12
CA CYS A 113 7.30 -10.55 -4.80
C CYS A 113 5.99 -10.15 -4.09
N TRP A 114 6.12 -9.37 -3.02
CA TRP A 114 4.99 -8.92 -2.22
C TRP A 114 4.05 -8.03 -3.03
N VAL A 115 4.51 -7.35 -4.07
CA VAL A 115 3.68 -6.52 -4.96
C VAL A 115 3.30 -7.30 -6.21
N GLY A 116 2.01 -7.22 -6.57
CA GLY A 116 1.57 -7.50 -7.94
C GLY A 116 1.72 -6.22 -8.76
N TYR A 117 2.53 -6.27 -9.83
CA TYR A 117 2.69 -5.14 -10.74
C TYR A 117 2.14 -5.52 -12.12
N GLN A 118 1.26 -4.67 -12.63
CA GLN A 118 0.84 -4.67 -14.01
C GLN A 118 1.15 -3.29 -14.59
N PRO A 119 1.91 -3.20 -15.71
CA PRO A 119 2.12 -1.92 -16.37
C PRO A 119 0.79 -1.36 -16.86
N SER A 120 0.65 -0.03 -16.84
CA SER A 120 -0.52 0.64 -17.42
C SER A 120 -0.64 0.26 -18.89
N LEU A 121 -1.85 -0.04 -19.34
CA LEU A 121 -2.16 -0.23 -20.76
C LEU A 121 -2.00 1.09 -21.55
N GLU A 122 -2.00 2.22 -20.86
CA GLU A 122 -1.80 3.56 -21.41
C GLU A 122 -0.35 4.04 -21.31
N ALA A 123 0.59 3.15 -20.95
CA ALA A 123 2.00 3.52 -20.93
C ALA A 123 2.41 4.06 -22.31
N PRO A 124 3.03 5.26 -22.39
CA PRO A 124 3.41 5.84 -23.67
C PRO A 124 4.46 4.98 -24.36
N GLU A 125 4.54 5.09 -25.69
CA GLU A 125 5.63 4.48 -26.44
C GLU A 125 6.99 4.99 -25.95
N VAL A 126 8.01 4.15 -26.09
CA VAL A 126 9.38 4.52 -25.73
C VAL A 126 9.84 5.64 -26.67
N MET A 127 9.98 6.84 -26.12
CA MET A 127 10.42 8.01 -26.87
C MET A 127 11.95 8.05 -26.98
N PRO A 128 12.50 8.68 -28.04
CA PRO A 128 13.92 8.98 -28.13
C PRO A 128 14.40 9.74 -26.89
N ARG A 129 15.60 9.42 -26.43
CA ARG A 129 16.24 10.10 -25.30
C ARG A 129 16.37 11.61 -25.58
N PRO A 130 16.14 12.48 -24.59
CA PRO A 130 16.24 13.93 -24.77
C PRO A 130 17.68 14.45 -24.80
N SER A 131 18.69 13.59 -24.68
CA SER A 131 20.10 13.97 -24.59
C SER A 131 20.99 12.99 -25.33
N ASP A 132 21.99 13.51 -26.03
CA ASP A 132 23.02 12.70 -26.69
C ASP A 132 24.08 12.15 -25.72
N ALA A 133 24.06 12.55 -24.45
CA ALA A 133 25.00 12.10 -23.43
C ALA A 133 25.00 10.57 -23.29
N VAL A 134 26.17 9.94 -23.20
CA VAL A 134 26.33 8.47 -23.15
C VAL A 134 25.46 7.81 -22.06
N LEU A 135 25.16 8.51 -20.97
CA LEU A 135 24.29 8.06 -19.89
C LEU A 135 23.41 9.21 -19.40
N THR A 136 22.11 8.97 -19.25
CA THR A 136 21.17 9.90 -18.59
C THR A 136 20.53 9.19 -17.39
N LEU A 137 20.68 9.76 -16.19
CA LEU A 137 20.07 9.24 -14.96
C LEU A 137 18.78 10.02 -14.66
N GLY A 138 17.71 9.31 -14.28
CA GLY A 138 16.43 9.89 -13.88
C GLY A 138 15.99 9.39 -12.50
N CYS A 139 15.37 10.27 -11.71
CA CYS A 139 14.81 9.92 -10.40
C CYS A 139 13.41 10.54 -10.26
N PHE A 140 12.37 9.73 -10.49
CA PHE A 140 10.98 10.15 -10.41
C PHE A 140 10.41 9.79 -9.03
N ARG A 141 10.65 10.65 -8.04
CA ARG A 141 10.11 10.52 -6.67
C ARG A 141 9.49 11.84 -6.21
N ARG A 142 8.53 11.76 -5.28
CA ARG A 142 8.01 12.93 -4.56
C ARG A 142 9.13 13.77 -3.98
N ILE A 143 9.04 15.10 -4.11
CA ILE A 143 10.11 16.03 -3.69
C ILE A 143 10.47 15.90 -2.20
N THR A 144 9.49 15.55 -1.36
CA THR A 144 9.68 15.33 0.09
C THR A 144 10.60 14.17 0.43
N ARG A 145 10.93 13.30 -0.53
CA ARG A 145 11.89 12.20 -0.35
C ARG A 145 13.33 12.60 -0.69
N TRP A 146 13.56 13.82 -1.19
CA TRP A 146 14.89 14.33 -1.49
C TRP A 146 15.52 14.89 -0.21
N ILE A 147 16.50 14.16 0.33
CA ILE A 147 17.36 14.64 1.42
C ILE A 147 18.77 14.87 0.89
N SER A 148 19.52 15.78 1.54
CA SER A 148 20.86 16.20 1.12
C SER A 148 21.85 15.04 0.87
N ARG A 149 21.65 13.91 1.55
CA ARG A 149 22.40 12.66 1.37
C ARG A 149 22.23 12.02 -0.02
N TRP A 150 21.08 12.20 -0.69
CA TRP A 150 20.83 11.65 -2.04
C TRP A 150 21.36 12.53 -3.17
N ILE A 151 21.55 13.82 -2.91
CA ILE A 151 21.94 14.81 -3.94
C ILE A 151 23.46 14.82 -4.17
N ARG A 152 24.25 14.27 -3.24
CA ARG A 152 25.71 14.22 -3.36
C ARG A 152 26.20 12.91 -3.99
N PHE A 153 25.94 12.73 -5.28
CA PHE A 153 26.83 11.97 -6.16
C PHE A 153 27.65 12.98 -6.98
N ARG A 154 28.72 13.50 -6.38
CA ARG A 154 29.77 14.16 -7.16
C ARG A 154 30.69 13.07 -7.67
N GLY A 155 30.83 12.95 -9.00
CA GLY A 155 31.90 12.17 -9.60
C GLY A 155 33.28 12.63 -9.07
N PRO A 156 34.32 11.80 -9.19
CA PRO A 156 35.65 12.15 -8.72
C PRO A 156 36.06 13.49 -9.34
N ALA A 157 36.56 14.40 -8.50
CA ALA A 157 37.19 15.62 -8.97
C ALA A 157 38.43 15.21 -9.78
N GLY A 158 38.37 15.46 -11.09
CA GLY A 158 39.55 15.45 -11.96
C GLY A 158 40.40 16.68 -11.75
#